data_AF-A0A0B8PN10-F1
#
_entry.id   AF-A0A0B8PN10-F1
#
_cell.length_a   1.000
_cell.length_b   1.000
_cell.length_c   1.000
_cell.angle_alpha   90.00
_cell.angle_beta   90.00
_cell.angle_gamma   90.00
#
_symmetry.space_group_name_H-M   'P 1'
#
loop_
_entity.id
_entity.type
_entity.pdbx_description
1 polymer ?
#
loop_
_entity_poly.entity_id
_entity_poly.type
_entity_poly.pdbx_seq_one_letter_code
_entity_poly.pdbx_strand_id
1 'polypeptide(L)'
;MLAQGQTQVIIGVDVEKWYNALSGKAAATEDAEIEQEKGKLFQNAMRIVAGIFGPVVPAIAGAGMLMGLLSGLIATNVIPESSDTVFFFRSISTAVFFFLPMLVSFSAAKVFKVNEYIALAVSSAMLSPALIDKAAALKDAGADPTLTVLGAVPIELMGYGGAIVPAILAVWVLSKITPLVDKLVPSSAKLYLLRY
;
A
#
# COMPACT_ATOMS: atom_id res chain seq x y z
N MET A 1 -37.12 19.13 44.23
CA MET A 1 -36.90 20.22 43.25
C MET A 1 -36.16 19.62 42.07
N LEU A 2 -36.82 19.50 40.92
CA LEU A 2 -36.49 18.59 39.82
C LEU A 2 -35.30 19.12 38.99
N ALA A 3 -34.34 18.24 38.73
CA ALA A 3 -33.16 18.50 37.91
C ALA A 3 -33.56 18.80 36.45
N GLN A 4 -33.01 19.88 35.88
CA GLN A 4 -33.14 20.23 34.47
C GLN A 4 -32.46 19.14 33.61
N GLY A 5 -33.26 18.23 33.05
CA GLY A 5 -32.81 17.23 32.10
C GLY A 5 -32.51 17.84 30.75
N GLN A 6 -31.24 18.18 30.50
CA GLN A 6 -30.75 18.42 29.14
C GLN A 6 -30.48 17.05 28.49
N THR A 7 -31.31 16.69 27.52
CA THR A 7 -31.09 15.49 26.70
C THR A 7 -30.06 15.81 25.62
N GLN A 8 -28.82 15.37 25.82
CA GLN A 8 -27.80 15.46 24.79
C GLN A 8 -28.00 14.35 23.76
N VAL A 9 -28.54 14.70 22.60
CA VAL A 9 -28.65 13.78 21.47
C VAL A 9 -27.32 13.81 20.71
N ILE A 10 -26.55 12.74 20.83
CA ILE A 10 -25.31 12.56 20.05
C ILE A 10 -25.71 12.06 18.67
N ILE A 11 -25.68 12.95 17.69
CA ILE A 11 -25.87 12.62 16.28
C ILE A 11 -24.48 12.30 15.72
N GLY A 12 -24.33 11.10 15.16
CA GLY A 12 -23.09 10.66 14.52
C GLY A 12 -22.76 11.46 13.25
N VAL A 13 -21.88 10.91 12.42
CA VAL A 13 -21.33 11.54 11.20
C VAL A 13 -22.36 12.08 10.17
N ASP A 14 -23.65 11.74 10.30
CA ASP A 14 -24.75 12.18 9.41
C ASP A 14 -25.51 13.43 9.92
N VAL A 15 -24.82 14.42 10.48
CA VAL A 15 -25.44 15.65 11.04
C VAL A 15 -26.24 16.44 9.98
N GLU A 16 -25.75 16.48 8.74
CA GLU A 16 -26.36 17.22 7.63
C GLU A 16 -27.73 16.66 7.21
N LYS A 17 -27.89 15.33 7.26
CA LYS A 17 -29.15 14.66 6.90
C LYS A 17 -30.28 15.05 7.85
N TRP A 18 -29.98 15.12 9.15
CA TRP A 18 -30.95 15.51 10.17
C TRP A 18 -31.22 17.01 10.16
N TYR A 19 -30.19 17.83 9.92
CA TYR A 19 -30.37 19.27 9.76
C TYR A 19 -31.29 19.61 8.57
N ASN A 20 -31.06 18.97 7.42
CA ASN A 20 -31.86 19.20 6.21
C ASN A 20 -33.29 18.68 6.33
N ALA A 21 -33.50 17.55 7.03
CA ALA A 21 -34.83 17.03 7.34
C ALA A 21 -35.64 17.94 8.26
N LEU A 22 -34.96 18.64 9.20
CA LEU A 22 -35.59 19.58 10.13
C LEU A 22 -35.75 20.99 9.52
N SER A 23 -34.89 21.39 8.59
CA SER A 23 -34.90 22.73 7.98
C SER A 23 -35.84 22.89 6.78
N GLY A 24 -36.61 21.85 6.42
CA GLY A 24 -37.70 21.92 5.44
C GLY A 24 -37.27 22.26 3.99
N LYS A 25 -35.99 22.16 3.64
CA LYS A 25 -35.48 22.48 2.30
C LYS A 25 -35.45 21.23 1.42
N ALA A 26 -36.62 20.82 0.95
CA ALA A 26 -36.80 19.68 0.04
C ALA A 26 -36.56 20.04 -1.45
N ALA A 27 -35.62 20.92 -1.78
CA ALA A 27 -35.42 21.43 -3.13
C ALA A 27 -33.94 21.60 -3.53
N ALA A 28 -33.11 20.60 -3.26
CA ALA A 28 -31.71 20.55 -3.73
C ALA A 28 -31.26 19.09 -3.86
N THR A 29 -31.82 18.37 -4.83
CA THR A 29 -31.63 16.90 -4.90
C THR A 29 -30.57 16.48 -5.93
N GLU A 30 -30.29 17.24 -6.98
CA GLU A 30 -29.35 16.79 -8.03
C GLU A 30 -27.88 17.16 -7.76
N ASP A 31 -27.57 18.40 -7.35
CA ASP A 31 -26.19 18.78 -7.03
C ASP A 31 -25.68 18.12 -5.73
N ALA A 32 -26.57 17.93 -4.75
CA ALA A 32 -26.24 17.26 -3.50
C ALA A 32 -25.96 15.75 -3.68
N GLU A 33 -26.62 15.09 -4.64
CA GLU A 33 -26.39 13.67 -4.94
C GLU A 33 -25.03 13.45 -5.62
N ILE A 34 -24.62 14.32 -6.54
CA ILE A 34 -23.31 14.24 -7.21
C ILE A 34 -22.17 14.53 -6.21
N GLU A 35 -22.37 15.50 -5.31
CA GLU A 35 -21.40 15.83 -4.27
C GLU A 35 -21.31 14.74 -3.19
N GLN A 36 -22.44 14.10 -2.84
CA GLN A 36 -22.47 12.91 -1.99
C GLN A 36 -21.78 11.70 -2.64
N GLU A 37 -22.00 11.44 -3.94
CA GLU A 37 -21.34 10.33 -4.64
C GLU A 37 -19.82 10.54 -4.73
N LYS A 38 -19.37 11.75 -5.07
CA LYS A 38 -17.93 12.10 -5.07
C LYS A 38 -17.33 11.98 -3.67
N GLY A 39 -18.03 12.46 -2.65
CA GLY A 39 -17.64 12.31 -1.24
C GLY A 39 -17.52 10.83 -0.84
N LYS A 40 -18.45 9.98 -1.28
CA LYS A 40 -18.47 8.55 -1.01
C LYS A 40 -17.33 7.79 -1.71
N LEU A 41 -17.02 8.14 -2.96
CA LEU A 41 -15.87 7.58 -3.68
C LEU A 41 -14.54 7.99 -3.04
N PHE A 42 -14.40 9.26 -2.66
CA PHE A 42 -13.21 9.77 -1.97
C PHE A 42 -13.03 9.11 -0.60
N GLN A 43 -14.08 9.02 0.21
CA GLN A 43 -14.04 8.31 1.50
C GLN A 43 -13.65 6.83 1.33
N ASN A 44 -14.16 6.15 0.30
CA ASN A 44 -13.82 4.76 0.06
C ASN A 44 -12.35 4.59 -0.40
N ALA A 45 -11.84 5.51 -1.22
CA ALA A 45 -10.42 5.54 -1.59
C ALA A 45 -9.53 5.78 -0.36
N MET A 46 -9.88 6.74 0.49
CA MET A 46 -9.18 6.97 1.76
C MET A 46 -9.22 5.75 2.66
N ARG A 47 -10.35 5.02 2.72
CA ARG A 47 -10.47 3.79 3.52
C ARG A 47 -9.57 2.67 2.97
N ILE A 48 -9.44 2.56 1.65
CA ILE A 48 -8.52 1.61 1.02
C ILE A 48 -7.08 1.97 1.39
N VAL A 49 -6.68 3.23 1.20
CA VAL A 49 -5.32 3.70 1.55
C VAL A 49 -5.04 3.49 3.05
N ALA A 50 -5.97 3.86 3.92
CA ALA A 50 -5.84 3.64 5.36
C ALA A 50 -5.73 2.14 5.72
N GLY A 51 -6.50 1.27 5.05
CA GLY A 51 -6.43 -0.17 5.25
C GLY A 51 -5.10 -0.79 4.79
N ILE A 52 -4.50 -0.24 3.73
CA ILE A 52 -3.21 -0.69 3.20
C ILE A 52 -2.06 -0.22 4.09
N PHE A 53 -2.03 1.07 4.43
CA PHE A 53 -0.91 1.67 5.14
C PHE A 53 -1.00 1.49 6.65
N GLY A 54 -2.20 1.41 7.23
CA GLY A 54 -2.41 1.31 8.68
C GLY A 54 -1.54 0.23 9.34
N PRO A 55 -1.52 -1.02 8.83
CA PRO A 55 -0.66 -2.09 9.37
C PRO A 55 0.85 -1.85 9.17
N VAL A 56 1.24 -1.03 8.19
CA VAL A 56 2.64 -0.78 7.80
C VAL A 56 3.25 0.40 8.57
N VAL A 57 2.42 1.32 9.08
CA VAL A 57 2.85 2.52 9.83
C VAL A 57 3.85 2.21 10.95
N PRO A 58 3.64 1.21 11.83
CA PRO A 58 4.58 0.95 12.93
C PRO A 58 5.99 0.59 12.45
N ALA A 59 6.09 -0.18 11.35
CA ALA A 59 7.38 -0.58 10.78
C ALA A 59 8.12 0.63 10.20
N ILE A 60 7.42 1.49 9.45
CA ILE A 60 8.00 2.72 8.87
C ILE A 60 8.43 3.69 9.97
N ALA A 61 7.59 3.86 11.00
CA ALA A 61 7.89 4.71 12.13
C ALA A 61 9.17 4.23 12.86
N GLY A 62 9.28 2.94 13.15
CA GLY A 62 10.47 2.36 13.78
C GLY A 62 11.74 2.54 12.94
N ALA A 63 11.65 2.26 11.63
CA ALA A 63 12.76 2.42 10.70
C ALA A 63 13.24 3.88 10.61
N GLY A 64 12.30 4.83 10.51
CA GLY A 64 12.57 6.26 10.46
C GLY A 64 13.14 6.80 11.76
N MET A 65 12.62 6.36 12.93
CA MET A 65 13.16 6.75 14.24
C MET A 65 14.61 6.29 14.40
N LEU A 66 14.92 5.04 14.04
CA LEU A 66 16.29 4.52 14.08
C LEU A 66 17.21 5.32 13.15
N MET A 67 16.76 5.59 11.92
CA MET A 67 17.54 6.38 10.96
C MET A 67 17.78 7.81 11.45
N GLY A 68 16.78 8.45 12.07
CA GLY A 68 16.89 9.79 12.66
C GLY A 68 17.84 9.82 13.85
N LEU A 69 17.78 8.82 14.73
CA LEU A 69 18.67 8.69 15.87
C LEU A 69 20.13 8.53 15.43
N LEU A 70 20.40 7.66 14.45
CA LEU A 70 21.74 7.54 13.86
C LEU A 70 22.21 8.84 13.22
N SER A 71 21.34 9.53 12.48
CA SER A 71 21.68 10.80 11.86
C SER A 71 22.05 11.87 12.89
N GLY A 72 21.37 11.89 14.05
CA GLY A 72 21.69 12.79 15.17
C GLY A 72 23.05 12.48 15.83
N LEU A 73 23.37 11.19 16.04
CA LEU A 73 24.67 10.77 16.58
C LEU A 73 25.85 11.10 15.65
N ILE A 74 25.62 11.00 14.34
CA ILE A 74 26.60 11.40 13.32
C ILE A 74 26.77 12.92 13.33
N ALA A 75 25.67 13.67 13.32
CA ALA A 75 25.70 15.14 13.31
C ALA A 75 26.41 15.75 14.54
N THR A 76 26.37 15.04 15.68
CA THR A 76 27.04 15.45 16.92
C THR A 76 28.49 14.95 17.02
N ASN A 77 29.02 14.29 15.97
CA ASN A 77 30.35 13.66 15.96
C ASN A 77 30.57 12.62 17.08
N VAL A 78 29.50 12.07 17.65
CA VAL A 78 29.60 11.00 18.66
C VAL A 78 30.06 9.69 18.01
N ILE A 79 29.62 9.44 16.78
CA ILE A 79 30.00 8.25 16.00
C ILE A 79 30.36 8.71 14.59
N PRO A 80 31.50 8.26 14.01
CA PRO A 80 31.84 8.56 12.63
C PRO A 80 30.89 7.84 11.66
N GLU A 81 30.49 8.52 10.59
CA GLU A 81 29.57 7.96 9.57
C GLU A 81 30.14 6.71 8.88
N SER A 82 31.46 6.63 8.74
CA SER A 82 32.16 5.49 8.14
C SER A 82 32.28 4.28 9.07
N SER A 83 31.70 4.33 10.28
CA SER A 83 31.74 3.21 11.21
C SER A 83 30.88 2.04 10.73
N ASP A 84 31.39 0.81 10.89
CA ASP A 84 30.64 -0.42 10.64
C ASP A 84 29.34 -0.48 11.44
N THR A 85 29.32 0.11 12.65
CA THR A 85 28.11 0.24 13.48
C THR A 85 27.04 1.07 12.77
N VAL A 86 27.45 2.21 12.20
CA VAL A 86 26.54 3.08 11.44
C VAL A 86 26.04 2.34 10.21
N PHE A 87 26.93 1.66 9.48
CA PHE A 87 26.56 0.87 8.32
C PHE A 87 25.54 -0.23 8.65
N PHE A 88 25.75 -0.99 9.72
CA PHE A 88 24.85 -2.06 10.15
C PHE A 88 23.44 -1.55 10.48
N PHE A 89 23.33 -0.57 11.38
CA PHE A 89 22.02 -0.07 11.78
C PHE A 89 21.32 0.73 10.68
N ARG A 90 22.08 1.51 9.89
CA ARG A 90 21.53 2.22 8.72
C ARG A 90 20.97 1.21 7.71
N SER A 91 21.68 0.10 7.47
CA SER A 91 21.21 -0.95 6.57
C SER A 91 19.87 -1.54 7.03
N ILE A 92 19.73 -1.85 8.32
CA ILE A 92 18.47 -2.34 8.91
C ILE A 92 17.33 -1.32 8.73
N SER A 93 17.58 -0.04 9.03
CA SER A 93 16.60 1.03 8.80
C SER A 93 16.17 1.10 7.34
N THR A 94 17.13 1.13 6.41
CA THR A 94 16.83 1.27 4.98
C THR A 94 16.13 0.05 4.39
N ALA A 95 16.36 -1.15 4.95
CA ALA A 95 15.73 -2.38 4.48
C ALA A 95 14.20 -2.31 4.57
N VAL A 96 13.65 -1.72 5.63
CA VAL A 96 12.19 -1.56 5.77
C VAL A 96 11.61 -0.73 4.63
N PHE A 97 12.28 0.35 4.25
CA PHE A 97 11.88 1.19 3.12
C PHE A 97 12.03 0.48 1.78
N PHE A 98 13.14 -0.26 1.60
CA PHE A 98 13.37 -1.04 0.39
C PHE A 98 12.28 -2.09 0.17
N PHE A 99 11.87 -2.81 1.23
CA PHE A 99 10.85 -3.85 1.20
C PHE A 99 9.41 -3.33 1.40
N LEU A 100 9.19 -2.01 1.37
CA LEU A 100 7.84 -1.42 1.40
C LEU A 100 6.86 -2.03 0.39
N PRO A 101 7.25 -2.33 -0.87
CA PRO A 101 6.37 -2.96 -1.84
C PRO A 101 5.81 -4.29 -1.33
N MET A 102 6.65 -5.10 -0.65
CA MET A 102 6.22 -6.35 -0.03
C MET A 102 5.24 -6.11 1.11
N LEU A 103 5.59 -5.23 2.07
CA LEU A 103 4.75 -4.92 3.22
C LEU A 103 3.37 -4.41 2.81
N VAL A 104 3.36 -3.48 1.85
CA VAL A 104 2.13 -2.90 1.32
C VAL A 104 1.33 -3.91 0.49
N SER A 105 1.99 -4.75 -0.32
CA SER A 105 1.28 -5.79 -1.09
C SER A 105 0.51 -6.77 -0.20
N PHE A 106 1.08 -7.12 0.96
CA PHE A 106 0.44 -7.99 1.94
C PHE A 106 -0.81 -7.36 2.55
N SER A 107 -0.72 -6.08 2.95
CA SER A 107 -1.89 -5.33 3.45
C SER A 107 -2.94 -5.12 2.35
N ALA A 108 -2.51 -4.80 1.12
CA ALA A 108 -3.38 -4.64 -0.04
C ALA A 108 -4.13 -5.94 -0.37
N ALA A 109 -3.49 -7.10 -0.19
CA ALA A 109 -4.12 -8.39 -0.41
C ALA A 109 -5.33 -8.59 0.51
N LYS A 110 -5.22 -8.19 1.79
CA LYS A 110 -6.32 -8.21 2.75
C LYS A 110 -7.45 -7.26 2.36
N VAL A 111 -7.11 -6.06 1.88
CA VAL A 111 -8.09 -5.06 1.44
C VAL A 111 -8.84 -5.52 0.18
N PHE A 112 -8.12 -6.09 -0.79
CA PHE A 112 -8.68 -6.59 -2.06
C PHE A 112 -9.16 -8.04 -2.01
N LYS A 113 -9.10 -8.68 -0.83
CA LYS A 113 -9.56 -10.06 -0.57
C LYS A 113 -8.94 -11.10 -1.51
N VAL A 114 -7.63 -11.01 -1.71
CA VAL A 114 -6.84 -12.02 -2.43
C VAL A 114 -5.88 -12.72 -1.48
N ASN A 115 -5.38 -13.89 -1.89
CA ASN A 115 -4.40 -14.64 -1.11
C ASN A 115 -3.13 -13.81 -0.89
N GLU A 116 -2.75 -13.65 0.37
CA GLU A 116 -1.64 -12.79 0.78
C GLU A 116 -0.27 -13.35 0.38
N TYR A 117 -0.11 -14.67 0.33
CA TYR A 117 1.14 -15.31 -0.10
C TYR A 117 1.36 -15.11 -1.60
N ILE A 118 0.31 -15.16 -2.42
CA ILE A 118 0.43 -14.86 -3.86
C ILE A 118 0.79 -13.39 -4.07
N ALA A 119 0.18 -12.48 -3.32
CA ALA A 119 0.52 -11.05 -3.39
C ALA A 119 1.98 -10.78 -3.00
N LEU A 120 2.50 -11.45 -1.95
CA LEU A 120 3.91 -11.42 -1.58
C LEU A 120 4.83 -12.01 -2.65
N ALA A 121 4.42 -13.10 -3.31
CA ALA A 121 5.18 -13.68 -4.41
C ALA A 121 5.29 -12.70 -5.60
N VAL A 122 4.20 -12.00 -5.92
CA VAL A 122 4.20 -10.98 -6.98
C VAL A 122 5.12 -9.81 -6.64
N SER A 123 5.02 -9.25 -5.43
CA SER A 123 5.88 -8.13 -5.04
C SER A 123 7.34 -8.54 -4.86
N SER A 124 7.63 -9.75 -4.38
CA SER A 124 9.00 -10.26 -4.30
C SER A 124 9.63 -10.51 -5.68
N ALA A 125 8.84 -10.92 -6.68
CA ALA A 125 9.31 -11.01 -8.06
C ALA A 125 9.74 -9.64 -8.62
N MET A 126 9.08 -8.55 -8.21
CA MET A 126 9.47 -7.18 -8.58
C MET A 126 10.81 -6.76 -7.95
N LEU A 127 11.15 -7.34 -6.79
CA LEU A 127 12.39 -7.09 -6.07
C LEU A 127 13.44 -8.19 -6.33
N SER A 128 13.27 -8.98 -7.39
CA SER A 128 14.16 -10.09 -7.70
C SER A 128 15.62 -9.61 -7.85
N PRO A 129 16.58 -10.20 -7.11
CA PRO A 129 18.00 -9.86 -7.27
C PRO A 129 18.48 -10.01 -8.71
N ALA A 130 18.01 -11.02 -9.43
CA ALA A 130 18.37 -11.24 -10.83
C ALA A 130 17.95 -10.10 -11.76
N LEU A 131 16.83 -9.40 -11.47
CA LEU A 131 16.43 -8.21 -12.22
C LEU A 131 17.31 -7.01 -11.87
N ILE A 132 17.67 -6.86 -10.59
CA ILE A 132 18.55 -5.78 -10.11
C ILE A 132 19.96 -5.94 -10.71
N ASP A 133 20.52 -7.15 -10.66
CA ASP A 133 21.85 -7.46 -11.21
C ASP A 133 21.89 -7.24 -12.72
N LYS A 134 20.83 -7.63 -13.44
CA LYS A 134 20.72 -7.39 -14.88
C LYS A 134 20.58 -5.91 -15.22
N ALA A 135 19.87 -5.14 -14.39
CA ALA A 135 19.79 -3.68 -14.53
C ALA A 135 21.16 -3.03 -14.37
N ALA A 136 21.93 -3.47 -13.36
CA ALA A 136 23.29 -2.99 -13.12
C ALA A 136 24.23 -3.32 -14.29
N ALA A 137 24.20 -4.57 -14.77
CA ALA A 137 25.04 -5.00 -15.89
C ALA A 137 24.76 -4.23 -17.21
N LEU A 138 23.48 -3.92 -17.49
CA LEU A 138 23.11 -3.12 -18.67
C LEU A 138 23.57 -1.66 -18.53
N LYS A 139 23.48 -1.10 -17.33
CA LYS A 139 23.95 0.26 -17.02
C LYS A 139 25.48 0.37 -17.17
N ASP A 140 26.22 -0.63 -16.69
CA ASP A 140 27.68 -0.69 -16.84
C ASP A 140 28.11 -0.86 -18.31
N ALA A 141 27.28 -1.50 -19.13
CA ALA A 141 27.48 -1.64 -20.57
C ALA A 141 27.10 -0.38 -21.39
N GLY A 142 26.62 0.70 -20.73
CA GLY A 142 26.18 1.93 -21.40
C GLY A 142 24.91 1.77 -22.26
N ALA A 143 24.16 0.68 -22.05
CA ALA A 143 22.90 0.42 -22.73
C ALA A 143 21.72 0.88 -21.87
N ASP A 144 20.62 1.27 -22.52
CA ASP A 144 19.38 1.55 -21.81
C ASP A 144 18.94 0.27 -21.07
N PRO A 145 18.66 0.33 -19.75
CA PRO A 145 18.30 -0.84 -18.95
C PRO A 145 16.86 -1.25 -19.28
N THR A 146 16.64 -1.78 -20.48
CA THR A 146 15.33 -2.19 -20.98
C THR A 146 15.34 -3.69 -21.28
N LEU A 147 14.33 -4.39 -20.78
CA LEU A 147 14.04 -5.77 -21.12
C LEU A 147 12.93 -5.78 -22.16
N THR A 148 13.18 -6.41 -23.31
CA THR A 148 12.10 -6.74 -24.23
C THR A 148 11.41 -8.01 -23.75
N VAL A 149 10.26 -7.86 -23.10
CA VAL A 149 9.41 -8.98 -22.68
C VAL A 149 8.46 -9.34 -23.81
N LEU A 150 8.33 -10.64 -24.10
CA LEU A 150 7.49 -11.19 -25.19
C LEU A 150 7.80 -10.62 -26.58
N GLY A 151 9.01 -10.10 -26.81
CA GLY A 151 9.44 -9.58 -28.11
C GLY A 151 8.88 -8.21 -28.50
N ALA A 152 8.05 -7.58 -27.66
CA ALA A 152 7.40 -6.31 -28.02
C ALA A 152 7.26 -5.30 -26.87
N VAL A 153 7.30 -5.72 -25.60
CA VAL A 153 7.08 -4.81 -24.46
C VAL A 153 8.42 -4.42 -23.85
N PRO A 154 8.91 -3.18 -24.06
CA PRO A 154 10.06 -2.68 -23.32
C PRO A 154 9.66 -2.45 -21.87
N ILE A 155 10.29 -3.18 -20.96
CA ILE A 155 10.17 -2.97 -19.52
C ILE A 155 11.48 -2.37 -19.05
N GLU A 156 11.42 -1.13 -18.58
CA GLU A 156 12.57 -0.52 -17.91
C GLU A 156 12.87 -1.30 -16.63
N LEU A 157 14.09 -1.82 -16.57
CA LEU A 157 14.69 -2.42 -15.41
C LEU A 157 15.06 -1.31 -14.43
N MET A 158 14.07 -0.89 -13.65
CA MET A 158 14.28 -0.01 -12.50
C MET A 158 14.36 -0.83 -11.21
N GLY A 159 15.15 -0.36 -10.26
CA GLY A 159 15.09 -0.88 -8.89
C GLY A 159 13.72 -0.56 -8.30
N TYR A 160 12.84 -1.56 -8.19
CA TYR A 160 11.51 -1.38 -7.59
C TYR A 160 11.53 -1.33 -6.06
N GLY A 161 12.71 -1.23 -5.44
CA GLY A 161 12.86 -1.01 -4.01
C GLY A 161 12.13 0.26 -3.58
N GLY A 162 11.23 0.15 -2.61
CA GLY A 162 10.40 1.27 -2.17
C GLY A 162 9.26 1.68 -3.12
N ALA A 163 9.08 1.01 -4.27
CA ALA A 163 8.03 1.35 -5.25
C ALA A 163 6.65 0.81 -4.82
N ILE A 164 5.92 1.62 -4.05
CA ILE A 164 4.63 1.20 -3.47
C ILE A 164 3.50 1.14 -4.49
N VAL A 165 3.40 2.17 -5.35
CA VAL A 165 2.29 2.29 -6.32
C VAL A 165 2.23 1.09 -7.26
N PRO A 166 3.34 0.65 -7.89
CA PRO A 166 3.34 -0.56 -8.73
C PRO A 166 2.89 -1.81 -7.98
N ALA A 167 3.28 -1.98 -6.72
CA ALA A 167 2.89 -3.14 -5.92
C ALA A 167 1.38 -3.15 -5.60
N ILE A 168 0.80 -2.01 -5.20
CA ILE A 168 -0.65 -1.92 -4.97
C ILE A 168 -1.42 -2.23 -6.25
N LEU A 169 -0.98 -1.66 -7.38
CA LEU A 169 -1.60 -1.90 -8.69
C LEU A 169 -1.53 -3.37 -9.09
N ALA A 170 -0.37 -4.02 -8.88
CA ALA A 170 -0.22 -5.44 -9.18
C ALA A 170 -1.20 -6.31 -8.37
N VAL A 171 -1.39 -6.01 -7.08
CA VAL A 171 -2.36 -6.73 -6.23
C VAL A 171 -3.81 -6.42 -6.62
N TRP A 172 -4.09 -5.18 -7.03
CA TRP A 172 -5.42 -4.82 -7.54
C TRP A 172 -5.75 -5.56 -8.85
N VAL A 173 -4.80 -5.64 -9.78
CA VAL A 173 -4.94 -6.45 -11.01
C VAL A 173 -5.10 -7.93 -10.65
N LEU A 174 -4.31 -8.44 -9.70
CA LEU A 174 -4.44 -9.80 -9.19
C LEU A 174 -5.87 -10.08 -8.69
N SER A 175 -6.48 -9.16 -7.94
CA SER A 175 -7.88 -9.26 -7.47
C SER A 175 -8.91 -9.37 -8.60
N LYS A 176 -8.63 -8.79 -9.77
CA LYS A 176 -9.49 -8.96 -10.95
C LYS A 176 -9.25 -10.28 -11.68
N ILE A 177 -8.02 -10.78 -11.68
CA ILE A 177 -7.63 -12.03 -12.36
C ILE A 177 -8.04 -13.26 -11.55
N THR A 178 -7.89 -13.26 -10.22
CA THR A 178 -8.24 -14.40 -9.36
C THR A 178 -9.62 -15.00 -9.65
N PRO A 179 -10.73 -14.24 -9.70
CA PRO A 179 -12.06 -14.81 -9.99
C PRO A 179 -12.20 -15.31 -11.44
N LEU A 180 -11.41 -14.82 -12.39
CA LEU A 180 -11.39 -15.32 -13.77
C LEU A 180 -10.69 -16.68 -13.83
N VAL A 181 -9.56 -16.80 -13.14
CA VAL A 181 -8.81 -18.07 -13.03
C VAL A 181 -9.65 -19.10 -12.28
N ASP A 182 -10.31 -18.73 -11.17
CA ASP A 182 -11.18 -19.63 -10.41
C ASP A 182 -12.37 -20.17 -11.22
N LYS A 183 -12.80 -19.45 -12.26
CA LYS A 183 -13.83 -19.91 -13.21
C LYS A 183 -13.26 -20.82 -14.29
N LEU A 184 -12.02 -20.59 -14.72
CA LEU A 184 -11.35 -21.38 -15.76
C LEU A 184 -10.84 -22.72 -15.23
N VAL A 185 -10.43 -22.78 -13.96
CA VAL A 185 -9.85 -23.98 -13.35
C VAL A 185 -10.97 -24.96 -12.93
N PRO A 186 -11.06 -26.15 -13.57
CA PRO A 186 -12.06 -27.15 -13.24
C PRO A 186 -11.84 -27.71 -11.83
N SER A 187 -12.93 -28.11 -11.17
CA SER A 187 -12.99 -28.50 -9.75
C SER A 187 -12.00 -29.60 -9.31
N SER A 188 -11.47 -30.39 -10.25
CA SER A 188 -10.43 -31.41 -10.00
C SER A 188 -9.07 -30.82 -9.58
N ALA A 189 -8.72 -29.62 -10.01
CA ALA A 189 -7.49 -28.93 -9.60
C ALA A 189 -7.67 -28.13 -8.29
N LYS A 190 -8.89 -27.69 -7.97
CA LYS A 190 -9.21 -27.00 -6.70
C LYS A 190 -8.98 -27.88 -5.47
N LEU A 191 -9.10 -29.20 -5.61
CA LEU A 191 -8.88 -30.17 -4.53
C LEU A 191 -7.43 -30.16 -3.99
N TYR A 192 -6.46 -29.71 -4.79
CA TYR A 192 -5.05 -29.59 -4.36
C TYR A 192 -4.71 -28.22 -3.75
N LEU A 193 -5.47 -27.16 -4.06
CA LEU A 193 -5.21 -25.79 -3.60
C LEU A 193 -5.88 -25.44 -2.25
N LEU A 194 -6.94 -26.14 -1.85
CA LEU A 194 -7.70 -25.88 -0.60
C LEU A 194 -7.23 -26.69 0.61
N ARG A 195 -6.13 -27.47 0.49
CA ARG A 195 -5.68 -28.40 1.54
C ARG A 195 -4.43 -27.96 2.31
N TYR A 196 -3.94 -26.73 2.13
CA TYR A 196 -2.86 -26.15 2.93
C TYR A 196 -3.16 -24.69 3.28
#